data_AF-A0A7K4NLZ0-F1
#
_entry.id   AF-A0A7K4NLZ0-F1
#
_cell.length_a   1.000
_cell.length_b   1.000
_cell.length_c   1.000
_cell.angle_alpha   90.00
_cell.angle_beta   90.00
_cell.angle_gamma   90.00
#
_symmetry.space_group_name_H-M   'P 1'
#
loop_
_entity.id
_entity.type
_entity.pdbx_description
1 polymer ?
#
loop_
_entity_poly.entity_id
_entity_poly.type
_entity_poly.pdbx_seq_one_letter_code
_entity_poly.pdbx_strand_id
1 'polypeptide(L)'
;MYKNKSKTVHNCTMLRVIGVSKKHNSVWRVYFHDYNDDDKICLFTKKINPLLVWFYKLKKQKLYNNICDVCGNEFKFYKKRFEKMPDECFECNPDQFEY
;
A
#
# COMPACT_ATOMS: atom_id res chain seq x y z
N MET A 1 14.67 -22.85 34.18
CA MET A 1 14.30 -21.42 34.04
C MET A 1 13.97 -21.14 32.59
N TYR A 2 12.73 -20.76 32.30
CA TYR A 2 12.22 -20.56 30.95
C TYR A 2 12.88 -19.34 30.31
N LYS A 3 13.51 -19.51 29.14
CA LYS A 3 13.97 -18.40 28.31
C LYS A 3 12.73 -17.68 27.79
N ASN A 4 12.36 -16.58 28.42
CA ASN A 4 11.41 -15.62 27.87
C ASN A 4 12.02 -15.08 26.56
N LYS A 5 11.72 -15.75 25.44
CA LYS A 5 11.83 -15.13 24.12
C LYS A 5 10.81 -14.01 24.12
N SER A 6 11.25 -12.81 24.52
CA SER A 6 10.51 -11.59 24.23
C SER A 6 10.20 -11.66 22.74
N LYS A 7 8.94 -11.96 22.41
CA LYS A 7 8.48 -11.83 21.03
C LYS A 7 8.56 -10.35 20.81
N THR A 8 9.64 -9.91 20.18
CA THR A 8 9.72 -8.56 19.62
C THR A 8 8.49 -8.46 18.74
N VAL A 9 7.46 -7.81 19.26
CA VAL A 9 6.33 -7.38 18.46
C VAL A 9 6.93 -6.28 17.63
N HIS A 10 7.58 -6.66 16.51
CA HIS A 10 7.91 -5.71 15.48
C HIS A 10 6.57 -5.11 15.11
N ASN A 11 6.35 -3.87 15.55
CA ASN A 11 5.28 -3.02 15.03
C ASN A 11 5.39 -3.15 13.52
N CYS A 12 4.45 -3.90 12.94
CA CYS A 12 4.54 -4.51 11.62
C CYS A 12 4.30 -3.44 10.56
N THR A 13 5.19 -2.46 10.52
CA THR A 13 5.11 -1.33 9.60
C THR A 13 5.81 -1.78 8.33
N MET A 14 5.16 -2.70 7.59
CA MET A 14 5.63 -3.13 6.28
C MET A 14 5.94 -1.89 5.45
N LEU A 15 7.22 -1.61 5.23
CA LEU A 15 7.71 -0.35 4.65
C LEU A 15 7.14 -0.15 3.26
N ARG A 16 7.20 -1.22 2.44
CA ARG A 16 6.72 -1.17 1.07
C ARG A 16 6.16 -2.52 0.63
N VAL A 17 4.87 -2.54 0.30
CA VAL A 17 4.24 -3.69 -0.35
C VAL A 17 4.65 -3.72 -1.82
N ILE A 18 5.18 -4.86 -2.27
CA ILE A 18 5.64 -5.09 -3.64
C ILE A 18 4.58 -5.83 -4.43
N GLY A 19 3.89 -6.78 -3.80
CA GLY A 19 2.92 -7.61 -4.48
C GLY A 19 2.03 -8.41 -3.55
N VAL A 20 0.88 -8.81 -4.09
CA VAL A 20 -0.06 -9.75 -3.46
C VAL A 20 -0.42 -10.77 -4.53
N SER A 21 -0.17 -12.04 -4.26
CA SER A 21 -0.47 -13.12 -5.21
C SER A 21 -0.92 -14.40 -4.50
N LYS A 22 -1.57 -15.27 -5.27
CA LYS A 22 -2.04 -16.57 -4.80
C LYS A 22 -0.99 -17.61 -5.18
N LYS A 23 -0.39 -18.27 -4.19
CA LYS A 23 0.55 -19.37 -4.43
C LYS A 23 -0.24 -20.64 -4.72
N HIS A 24 -0.01 -21.26 -5.88
CA HIS A 24 -0.67 -22.49 -6.35
C HIS A 24 -2.20 -22.48 -6.15
N ASN A 25 -2.85 -21.34 -6.39
CA ASN A 25 -4.29 -21.11 -6.20
C ASN A 25 -4.89 -21.40 -4.82
N SER A 26 -4.08 -21.70 -3.80
CA SER A 26 -4.56 -22.13 -2.47
C SER A 26 -4.32 -21.09 -1.39
N VAL A 27 -3.17 -20.40 -1.39
CA VAL A 27 -2.77 -19.51 -0.29
C VAL A 27 -2.39 -18.12 -0.80
N TRP A 28 -3.06 -17.09 -0.28
CA TRP A 28 -2.69 -15.71 -0.54
C TRP A 28 -1.45 -15.30 0.25
N ARG A 29 -0.54 -14.61 -0.42
CA ARG A 29 0.69 -14.09 0.14
C ARG A 29 0.90 -12.63 -0.25
N VAL A 30 1.43 -11.87 0.68
CA VAL A 30 1.97 -10.53 0.44
C VAL A 30 3.49 -10.60 0.42
N TYR A 31 4.09 -9.84 -0.48
CA TYR A 31 5.53 -9.64 -0.63
C TYR A 31 5.84 -8.19 -0.32
N PHE A 32 6.81 -7.93 0.55
CA PHE A 32 7.12 -6.59 1.03
C PHE A 32 8.59 -6.45 1.39
N HIS A 33 9.06 -5.20 1.37
CA HIS A 33 10.35 -4.84 1.95
C HIS A 33 10.19 -4.45 3.41
N ASP A 34 11.12 -4.89 4.24
CA ASP A 34 11.24 -4.52 5.65
C ASP A 34 12.71 -4.54 6.07
N TYR A 35 13.02 -4.03 7.26
CA TYR A 35 14.35 -4.17 7.86
C TYR A 35 14.52 -5.56 8.48
N ASN A 36 15.70 -6.16 8.32
CA ASN A 36 16.12 -7.33 9.10
C ASN A 36 16.77 -6.90 10.42
N ASP A 37 17.24 -7.87 11.21
CA ASP A 37 17.91 -7.61 12.51
C ASP A 37 19.24 -6.83 12.38
N ASP A 38 19.80 -6.72 11.17
CA ASP A 38 21.02 -5.96 10.86
C ASP A 38 20.72 -4.60 10.17
N ASP A 39 19.48 -4.10 10.29
CA ASP A 39 19.00 -2.86 9.65
C ASP A 39 19.15 -2.82 8.11
N LYS A 40 19.24 -3.98 7.46
CA LYS A 40 19.25 -4.10 5.99
C LYS A 40 17.86 -4.33 5.43
N ILE A 41 17.53 -3.61 4.36
CA ILE A 41 16.26 -3.80 3.64
C ILE A 41 16.29 -5.16 2.93
N CYS A 42 15.37 -6.04 3.32
CA CYS A 42 15.24 -7.40 2.80
C CYS A 42 13.84 -7.64 2.22
N LEU A 43 13.71 -8.64 1.35
CA LEU A 43 12.41 -9.07 0.80
C LEU A 43 11.79 -10.14 1.70
N PHE A 44 10.59 -9.86 2.20
CA PHE A 44 9.83 -10.77 3.05
C PHE A 44 8.52 -11.22 2.40
N THR A 45 8.02 -12.37 2.85
CA THR A 45 6.72 -12.89 2.45
C THR A 45 5.91 -13.32 3.65
N LYS A 46 4.61 -12.99 3.65
CA LYS A 46 3.68 -13.38 4.71
C LYS A 46 2.39 -13.96 4.11
N LYS A 47 1.89 -15.04 4.71
CA LYS A 47 0.56 -15.57 4.42
C LYS A 47 -0.49 -14.59 4.92
N ILE A 48 -1.50 -14.30 4.11
CA ILE A 48 -2.57 -13.37 4.46
C ILE A 48 -3.93 -14.03 4.30
N ASN A 49 -4.92 -13.50 5.03
CA ASN A 49 -6.32 -13.84 4.80
C ASN A 49 -6.76 -13.26 3.43
N PRO A 50 -7.50 -14.02 2.59
CA PRO A 50 -8.09 -13.50 1.34
C PRO A 50 -8.79 -12.14 1.48
N LEU A 51 -9.45 -11.87 2.61
CA LEU A 51 -10.14 -10.60 2.87
C LEU A 51 -9.18 -9.39 2.89
N LEU A 52 -7.90 -9.62 3.21
CA LEU A 52 -6.87 -8.57 3.24
C LEU A 52 -6.23 -8.31 1.88
N VAL A 53 -6.58 -9.07 0.84
CA VAL A 53 -5.97 -8.91 -0.49
C VAL A 53 -6.19 -7.51 -1.04
N TRP A 54 -7.41 -6.97 -0.94
CA TRP A 54 -7.73 -5.61 -1.40
C TRP A 54 -7.00 -4.56 -0.59
N PHE A 55 -6.95 -4.71 0.74
CA PHE A 55 -6.19 -3.83 1.62
C PHE A 55 -4.71 -3.72 1.19
N TYR A 56 -4.03 -4.84 0.97
CA TYR A 56 -2.63 -4.81 0.54
C TYR A 56 -2.43 -4.35 -0.91
N LYS A 57 -3.39 -4.60 -1.80
CA LYS A 57 -3.36 -4.03 -3.17
C LYS A 57 -3.48 -2.50 -3.14
N LEU A 58 -4.36 -1.94 -2.32
CA LEU A 58 -4.49 -0.50 -2.12
C LEU A 58 -3.23 0.07 -1.45
N LYS A 59 -2.70 -0.58 -0.42
CA LYS A 59 -1.43 -0.17 0.23
C LYS A 59 -0.23 -0.18 -0.73
N LYS A 60 -0.23 -1.06 -1.74
CA LYS A 60 0.78 -1.08 -2.80
C LYS A 60 0.65 0.11 -3.76
N GLN A 61 -0.57 0.59 -4.00
CA GLN A 61 -0.77 1.74 -4.89
C GLN A 61 -0.21 2.99 -4.21
N LYS A 62 0.69 3.70 -4.90
CA LYS A 62 1.18 4.98 -4.43
C LYS A 62 0.04 6.00 -4.51
N LEU A 63 -0.23 6.66 -3.38
CA LEU A 63 -0.96 7.92 -3.37
C LEU A 63 -0.01 9.00 -3.89
N TYR A 64 -0.52 9.79 -4.82
CA TYR A 64 0.13 10.98 -5.35
C TYR A 64 -0.63 12.18 -4.82
N ASN A 65 0.08 13.29 -4.65
CA ASN A 65 -0.52 14.55 -4.27
C ASN A 65 -0.48 15.49 -5.47
N ASN A 66 -1.51 16.31 -5.63
CA ASN A 66 -1.50 17.46 -6.54
C ASN A 66 -2.25 18.62 -5.89
N ILE A 67 -2.10 19.83 -6.43
CA ILE A 67 -2.86 21.02 -6.02
C ILE A 67 -4.04 21.15 -6.98
N CYS A 68 -5.23 21.46 -6.45
CA CYS A 68 -6.43 21.70 -7.24
C CYS A 68 -6.40 23.11 -7.84
N ASP A 69 -6.59 23.23 -9.16
CA ASP A 69 -6.59 24.51 -9.86
C ASP A 69 -7.80 25.40 -9.51
N VAL A 70 -8.89 24.81 -9.00
CA VAL A 70 -10.13 25.53 -8.64
C VAL A 70 -10.10 26.06 -7.21
N CYS A 71 -9.74 25.21 -6.24
CA CYS A 71 -9.80 25.57 -4.82
C CYS A 71 -8.43 25.78 -4.16
N GLY A 72 -7.32 25.50 -4.86
CA GLY A 72 -5.96 25.64 -4.33
C GLY A 72 -5.57 24.61 -3.27
N ASN A 73 -6.47 23.67 -2.92
CA ASN A 73 -6.21 22.65 -1.91
C ASN A 73 -5.31 21.54 -2.44
N GLU A 74 -4.41 21.03 -1.59
CA GLU A 74 -3.68 19.79 -1.87
C GLU A 74 -4.62 18.59 -1.71
N PHE A 75 -4.68 17.73 -2.73
CA PHE A 75 -5.50 16.52 -2.70
C PHE A 75 -4.67 15.29 -3.09
N LYS A 76 -5.11 14.14 -2.58
CA LYS A 76 -4.44 12.85 -2.82
C LYS A 76 -5.25 11.98 -3.75
N PHE A 77 -4.58 11.33 -4.69
CA PHE A 77 -5.21 10.43 -5.64
C PHE A 77 -4.34 9.23 -5.97
N TYR A 78 -4.98 8.15 -6.44
CA TYR A 78 -4.27 6.98 -6.94
C TYR A 78 -3.91 7.19 -8.41
N LYS A 79 -2.62 7.30 -8.75
CA LYS A 79 -2.18 7.52 -10.14
C LYS A 79 -2.75 6.52 -11.15
N LYS A 80 -3.01 5.27 -10.75
CA LYS A 80 -3.59 4.26 -11.64
C LYS A 80 -5.05 4.50 -12.01
N ARG A 81 -5.75 5.40 -11.31
CA ARG A 81 -7.15 5.75 -11.59
C ARG A 81 -7.29 6.69 -12.79
N PHE A 82 -6.21 7.37 -13.18
CA PHE A 82 -6.23 8.40 -14.22
C PHE A 82 -5.12 8.15 -15.23
N GLU A 83 -5.38 8.39 -16.51
CA GLU A 83 -4.35 8.31 -17.56
C GLU A 83 -3.32 9.45 -17.42
N LYS A 84 -3.81 10.63 -17.03
CA LYS A 84 -3.04 11.84 -16.75
C LYS A 84 -3.19 12.29 -15.29
N MET A 85 -2.34 13.21 -14.86
CA MET A 85 -2.48 13.82 -13.54
C MET A 85 -3.77 14.66 -13.53
N PRO A 86 -4.67 14.50 -12.54
CA PRO A 86 -5.88 15.31 -12.44
C PRO A 86 -5.52 16.74 -11.99
N ASP A 87 -6.12 17.72 -12.63
CA ASP A 87 -5.94 19.15 -12.33
C ASP A 87 -6.93 19.63 -11.24
N GLU A 88 -8.03 18.90 -11.07
CA GLU A 88 -9.11 19.23 -10.13
C GLU A 88 -9.25 18.16 -9.05
N CYS A 89 -9.65 18.55 -7.84
CA CYS A 89 -9.97 17.61 -6.77
C CYS A 89 -11.41 17.06 -6.91
N PHE A 90 -11.69 15.96 -6.23
CA PHE A 90 -13.01 15.31 -6.27
C PHE A 90 -14.16 16.18 -5.75
N GLU A 91 -13.87 17.17 -4.90
CA GLU A 91 -14.88 18.11 -4.39
C GLU A 91 -15.28 19.14 -5.43
N CYS A 92 -14.32 19.62 -6.24
CA CYS A 92 -14.58 20.59 -7.30
C CYS A 92 -15.14 19.94 -8.56
N ASN A 93 -14.71 18.71 -8.85
CA ASN A 93 -15.24 17.91 -9.95
C ASN A 93 -15.44 16.46 -9.49
N PRO A 94 -16.68 16.08 -9.14
CA PRO A 94 -17.00 14.71 -8.73
C PRO A 94 -16.97 13.71 -9.89
N ASP A 95 -17.11 14.17 -11.13
CA ASP A 95 -17.15 13.34 -12.34
C ASP A 95 -15.81 13.34 -13.09
N GLN A 96 -14.74 12.96 -12.36
CA GLN A 96 -13.37 12.90 -12.88
C GLN A 96 -13.12 11.81 -13.95
N PHE A 97 -14.18 11.21 -14.50
CA PHE A 97 -14.16 10.14 -15.50
C PHE A 97 -14.79 10.54 -16.84
N GLU A 98 -15.33 11.75 -16.97
CA GLU A 98 -15.66 12.28 -18.29
C GLU A 98 -14.36 12.64 -19.03
N TYR A 99 -14.34 12.39 -20.34
CA TYR A 99 -13.23 12.50 -21.33
C TYR A 99 -12.44 11.22 -21.61
#